data_AF-A0A9Q8N946-F1
#
_entry.id   AF-A0A9Q8N946-F1
#
_cell.length_a   1.000
_cell.length_b   1.000
_cell.length_c   1.000
_cell.angle_alpha   90.00
_cell.angle_beta   90.00
_cell.angle_gamma   90.00
#
_symmetry.space_group_name_H-M   'P 1'
#
loop_
_entity.id
_entity.type
_entity.pdbx_description
1 polymer ?
#
loop_
_entity_poly.entity_id
_entity_poly.type
_entity_poly.pdbx_seq_one_letter_code
_entity_poly.pdbx_strand_id
1 'polypeptide(L)'
;MRYENRVKLTIRTPSSDPDNEYEEETTDWIEAHVTGVSSQMNINVFGSYKSDATAIHLKGHYSGVQNVLINGIARKPQAVINARQNTVLVVQGV
;
A
#
# COMPACT_ATOMS: atom_id res chain seq x y z
N MET A 1 -15.73 7.06 -6.09
CA MET A 1 -14.39 7.55 -5.73
C MET A 1 -13.69 8.01 -7.01
N ARG A 2 -12.98 9.14 -6.98
CA ARG A 2 -12.19 9.63 -8.12
C ARG A 2 -10.73 9.27 -7.88
N TYR A 3 -10.08 8.63 -8.86
CA TYR A 3 -8.67 8.27 -8.80
C TYR A 3 -7.82 9.38 -9.40
N GLU A 4 -7.42 10.34 -8.56
CA GLU A 4 -6.68 11.54 -8.98
C GLU A 4 -5.18 11.46 -8.66
N ASN A 5 -4.77 10.44 -7.90
CA ASN A 5 -3.38 10.21 -7.52
C ASN A 5 -2.81 9.05 -8.35
N ARG A 6 -1.48 8.94 -8.37
CA ARG A 6 -0.78 7.79 -8.94
C ARG A 6 0.28 7.31 -7.98
N VAL A 7 0.42 6.00 -7.89
CA VAL A 7 1.43 5.35 -7.06
C VAL A 7 2.18 4.29 -7.84
N LYS A 8 3.37 3.91 -7.37
CA LYS A 8 4.01 2.65 -7.77
C LYS A 8 4.09 1.73 -6.58
N LEU A 9 3.98 0.43 -6.80
CA LEU A 9 4.19 -0.56 -5.76
C LEU A 9 5.51 -1.26 -6.00
N THR A 10 6.24 -1.54 -4.92
CA THR A 10 7.27 -2.57 -4.92
C THR A 10 6.64 -3.83 -4.35
N ILE A 11 6.59 -4.89 -5.15
CA ILE A 11 5.99 -6.17 -4.81
C ILE A 11 7.11 -7.19 -4.66
N ARG A 12 7.04 -7.99 -3.60
CA ARG A 12 7.87 -9.18 -3.39
C ARG A 12 7.10 -10.43 -3.77
N THR A 13 7.67 -11.23 -4.64
CA THR A 13 7.19 -12.58 -4.97
C THR A 13 8.23 -13.61 -4.56
N PRO A 14 7.85 -14.83 -4.15
CA PRO A 14 8.81 -15.90 -3.90
C PRO A 14 9.68 -16.12 -5.14
N SER A 15 11.00 -16.15 -4.96
CA SER A 15 11.91 -16.40 -6.07
C SER A 15 12.01 -17.90 -6.37
N SER A 16 12.37 -18.21 -7.61
CA SER A 16 12.76 -19.55 -8.03
C SER A 16 14.26 -19.82 -7.89
N ASP A 17 15.05 -18.78 -7.61
CA ASP A 17 16.50 -18.85 -7.41
C ASP A 17 16.80 -19.38 -6.00
N PRO A 18 17.56 -20.49 -5.85
CA PRO A 18 17.88 -21.05 -4.53
C PRO A 18 18.73 -20.11 -3.66
N ASP A 19 19.41 -19.12 -4.25
CA ASP A 19 20.23 -18.15 -3.51
C ASP A 19 19.43 -16.90 -3.09
N ASN A 20 18.19 -16.74 -3.55
CA ASN A 20 17.33 -15.61 -3.21
C ASN A 20 15.96 -16.08 -2.71
N GLU A 21 15.51 -15.57 -1.56
CA GLU A 21 14.19 -15.95 -1.03
C GLU A 21 13.04 -15.26 -1.80
N TYR A 22 13.29 -14.05 -2.31
CA TYR A 22 12.29 -13.23 -2.99
C TYR A 22 12.86 -12.47 -4.18
N GLU A 23 12.02 -12.28 -5.19
CA GLU A 23 12.22 -11.32 -6.27
C GLU A 23 11.41 -10.05 -5.97
N GLU A 24 11.97 -8.90 -6.34
CA GLU A 24 11.32 -7.60 -6.22
C GLU A 24 11.00 -7.02 -7.59
N GLU A 25 9.74 -6.65 -7.78
CA GLU A 25 9.28 -5.93 -8.97
C GLU A 25 8.70 -4.59 -8.55
N THR A 26 9.03 -3.53 -9.29
CA THR A 26 8.34 -2.24 -9.16
C THR A 26 7.35 -2.10 -10.30
N THR A 27 6.08 -1.90 -9.95
CA THR A 27 5.00 -1.74 -10.93
C THR A 27 5.13 -0.44 -11.74
N ASP A 28 4.42 -0.39 -12.86
CA ASP A 28 4.04 0.88 -13.48
C ASP A 28 3.14 1.73 -12.57
N TRP A 29 2.88 2.97 -13.01
CA TRP A 29 2.00 3.89 -12.30
C TRP A 29 0.57 3.34 -12.25
N ILE A 30 0.07 3.14 -11.03
CA ILE A 30 -1.29 2.68 -10.74
C ILE A 30 -2.10 3.89 -10.27
N GLU A 31 -3.31 4.02 -10.82
CA GLU A 31 -4.27 5.02 -10.37
C GLU A 31 -4.71 4.75 -8.93
N ALA A 32 -4.66 5.79 -8.10
CA ALA A 32 -4.96 5.72 -6.68
C ALA A 32 -5.96 6.78 -6.24
N HIS A 33 -6.78 6.44 -5.24
CA HIS A 33 -7.54 7.39 -4.46
C HIS A 33 -6.98 7.43 -3.04
N VAL A 34 -6.71 8.61 -2.52
CA VAL A 34 -6.00 8.79 -1.25
C VAL A 34 -6.93 9.52 -0.29
N THR A 35 -7.15 8.94 0.89
CA THR A 35 -8.06 9.50 1.91
C THR A 35 -7.46 9.35 3.29
N GLY A 36 -7.91 10.17 4.25
CA GLY A 36 -7.67 9.88 5.67
C GLY A 36 -8.29 8.54 6.09
N VAL A 37 -7.79 7.98 7.19
CA VAL A 37 -8.39 6.81 7.84
C VAL A 37 -9.34 7.23 8.96
N SER A 38 -10.37 6.43 9.22
CA SER A 38 -11.21 6.62 10.42
C SER A 38 -10.40 6.35 11.69
N SER A 39 -10.77 6.97 12.82
CA SER A 39 -10.09 6.73 14.10
C SER A 39 -10.08 5.25 14.49
N GLN A 40 -11.15 4.52 14.17
CA GLN A 40 -11.22 3.08 14.41
C GLN A 40 -10.21 2.30 13.58
N MET A 41 -10.13 2.56 12.27
CA MET A 41 -9.17 1.87 11.40
C MET A 41 -7.73 2.21 11.79
N ASN A 42 -7.50 3.47 12.15
CA ASN A 42 -6.22 3.96 12.61
C ASN A 42 -5.71 3.19 13.84
N ILE A 43 -6.50 3.16 14.90
CA ILE A 43 -6.16 2.44 16.14
C ILE A 43 -6.03 0.94 15.87
N ASN A 44 -6.89 0.35 15.04
CA ASN A 44 -6.80 -1.07 14.70
C ASN A 44 -5.51 -1.43 13.96
N VAL A 45 -5.00 -0.55 13.09
CA VAL A 45 -3.80 -0.80 12.28
C VAL A 45 -2.50 -0.45 13.05
N PHE A 46 -2.49 0.66 13.79
CA PHE A 46 -1.29 1.20 14.42
C PHE A 46 -1.24 0.97 15.94
N GLY A 47 -2.29 0.42 16.55
CA GLY A 47 -2.43 0.26 18.01
C GLY A 47 -2.64 1.58 18.77
N SER A 48 -2.57 2.72 18.09
CA SER A 48 -2.72 4.08 18.64
C SER A 48 -3.19 5.02 17.53
N TYR A 49 -3.74 6.17 17.90
CA TYR A 49 -4.13 7.18 16.92
C TYR A 49 -2.90 7.89 16.32
N LYS A 50 -2.81 7.88 14.99
CA LYS A 50 -1.79 8.56 14.19
C LYS A 50 -2.45 9.61 13.28
N SER A 51 -2.27 10.89 13.57
CA SER A 51 -2.96 11.98 12.86
C SER A 51 -2.65 12.05 11.35
N ASP A 52 -1.52 11.50 10.96
CA ASP A 52 -0.94 11.49 9.61
C ASP A 52 -1.30 10.21 8.82
N ALA A 53 -2.02 9.26 9.42
CA ALA A 53 -2.35 8.00 8.77
C ALA A 53 -3.30 8.20 7.57
N THR A 54 -2.98 7.50 6.48
CA THR A 54 -3.63 7.66 5.19
C THR A 54 -3.94 6.29 4.58
N ALA A 55 -5.11 6.17 3.95
CA ALA A 55 -5.50 5.02 3.13
C ALA A 55 -5.32 5.34 1.64
N ILE A 56 -4.69 4.41 0.94
CA ILE A 56 -4.48 4.45 -0.50
C ILE A 56 -5.31 3.32 -1.11
N HIS A 57 -6.37 3.70 -1.82
CA HIS A 57 -7.29 2.79 -2.48
C HIS A 57 -6.84 2.58 -3.92
N LEU A 58 -6.64 1.32 -4.29
CA LEU A 58 -6.20 0.89 -5.61
C LEU A 58 -7.25 -0.02 -6.22
N LYS A 59 -7.43 0.12 -7.54
CA LYS A 59 -8.19 -0.85 -8.33
C LYS A 59 -7.25 -1.98 -8.73
N GLY A 60 -7.65 -3.22 -8.48
CA GLY A 60 -6.82 -4.41 -8.65
C GLY A 60 -6.55 -5.11 -7.33
N HIS A 61 -6.10 -6.35 -7.42
CA HIS A 61 -5.72 -7.17 -6.26
C HIS A 61 -4.19 -7.33 -6.23
N TYR A 62 -3.54 -6.65 -5.29
CA TYR A 62 -2.10 -6.66 -5.12
C TYR A 62 -1.71 -7.37 -3.82
N SER A 63 -0.86 -8.39 -3.94
CA SER A 63 -0.27 -9.14 -2.81
C SER A 63 1.23 -8.92 -2.76
N GLY A 64 1.86 -9.16 -1.61
CA GLY A 64 3.31 -9.01 -1.46
C GLY A 64 3.80 -7.57 -1.52
N VAL A 65 2.92 -6.58 -1.30
CA VAL A 65 3.28 -5.15 -1.37
C VAL A 65 4.25 -4.82 -0.24
N GLN A 66 5.51 -4.58 -0.60
CA GLN A 66 6.57 -4.20 0.32
C GLN A 66 6.59 -2.69 0.55
N ASN A 67 6.46 -1.91 -0.52
CA ASN A 67 6.46 -0.45 -0.48
C ASN A 67 5.43 0.13 -1.45
N VAL A 68 4.95 1.33 -1.15
CA VAL A 68 4.19 2.19 -2.05
C VAL A 68 4.90 3.52 -2.22
N LEU A 69 5.23 3.88 -3.46
CA LEU A 69 5.74 5.19 -3.83
C LEU A 69 4.57 6.13 -4.07
N ILE A 70 4.40 7.11 -3.19
CA ILE A 70 3.34 8.11 -3.28
C ILE A 70 3.96 9.50 -3.11
N ASN A 71 3.66 10.42 -4.03
CA ASN A 71 4.20 11.78 -4.05
C ASN A 71 5.75 11.82 -3.96
N GLY A 72 6.42 10.86 -4.61
CA GLY A 72 7.89 10.76 -4.62
C GLY A 72 8.50 10.15 -3.35
N ILE A 73 7.69 9.75 -2.36
CA ILE A 73 8.15 9.17 -1.11
C ILE A 73 7.73 7.70 -1.03
N ALA A 74 8.70 6.82 -0.81
CA ALA A 74 8.43 5.40 -0.55
C ALA A 74 7.92 5.21 0.88
N ARG A 75 6.80 4.53 1.02
CA ARG A 75 6.15 4.22 2.31
C ARG A 75 5.96 2.73 2.44
N LYS A 76 6.25 2.20 3.62
CA LYS A 76 5.90 0.84 3.97
C LYS A 76 4.43 0.80 4.43
N PRO A 77 3.55 0.00 3.80
CA PRO A 77 2.21 -0.22 4.31
C PRO A 77 2.25 -0.90 5.68
N GLN A 78 1.48 -0.38 6.62
CA GLN A 78 1.24 -1.04 7.91
C GLN A 78 0.13 -2.09 7.79
N ALA A 79 -0.80 -1.89 6.85
CA ALA A 79 -1.78 -2.88 6.47
C ALA A 79 -1.97 -2.90 4.95
N VAL A 80 -2.15 -4.10 4.40
CA VAL A 80 -2.56 -4.37 3.02
C VAL A 80 -3.85 -5.15 3.08
N ILE A 81 -4.96 -4.50 2.75
CA ILE A 81 -6.30 -5.09 2.85
C ILE A 81 -6.80 -5.34 1.45
N ASN A 82 -7.05 -6.61 1.14
CA ASN A 82 -7.57 -7.02 -0.16
C ASN A 82 -9.05 -7.37 -0.05
N ALA A 83 -9.86 -6.81 -0.95
CA ALA A 83 -11.30 -7.08 -1.04
C ALA A 83 -11.74 -7.14 -2.50
N ARG A 84 -12.05 -8.36 -2.97
CA ARG A 84 -12.39 -8.65 -4.37
C ARG A 84 -11.26 -8.18 -5.31
N GLN A 85 -11.54 -7.18 -6.15
CA GLN A 85 -10.61 -6.59 -7.11
C GLN A 85 -10.13 -5.21 -6.65
N ASN A 86 -9.99 -5.02 -5.34
CA ASN A 86 -9.49 -3.78 -4.77
C ASN A 86 -8.46 -4.09 -3.67
N THR A 87 -7.49 -3.21 -3.56
CA THR A 87 -6.48 -3.22 -2.50
C THR A 87 -6.52 -1.87 -1.80
N VAL A 88 -6.53 -1.89 -0.48
CA VAL A 88 -6.36 -0.70 0.36
C VAL A 88 -5.07 -0.85 1.14
N LEU A 89 -4.16 0.10 0.92
CA LEU A 89 -2.93 0.21 1.70
C LEU A 89 -3.14 1.25 2.78
N VAL A 90 -2.79 0.94 4.02
CA VAL A 90 -2.75 1.92 5.10
C VAL A 90 -1.30 2.23 5.43
N VAL A 91 -0.94 3.50 5.32
CA VAL A 91 0.41 4.00 5.58
C VAL A 91 0.36 5.07 6.66
N GLN A 92 1.44 5.20 7.42
CA GLN A 92 1.64 6.37 8.26
C GLN A 92 2.19 7.51 7.37
N GLY A 93 1.61 8.71 7.51
CA GLY A 93 2.18 9.94 6.96
C GLY A 93 3.46 10.36 7.70
N VAL A 94 3.86 11.62 7.62
CA VAL A 94 4.92 12.21 8.46
C VAL A 94 4.30 13.33 9.26
#